data_AF-A0A7L4ZA42-F1
#
_entry.id   AF-A0A7L4ZA42-F1
#
_cell.length_a   1.000
_cell.length_b   1.000
_cell.length_c   1.000
_cell.angle_alpha   90.00
_cell.angle_beta   90.00
_cell.angle_gamma   90.00
#
_symmetry.space_group_name_H-M   'P 1'
#
loop_
_entity.id
_entity.type
_entity.pdbx_description
1 polymer ?
#
loop_
_entity_poly.entity_id
_entity_poly.type
_entity_poly.pdbx_seq_one_letter_code
_entity_poly.pdbx_strand_id
1 'polypeptide(L)'
;MIESSVVEGLPAEGALLLRMSGTLDAHGAHAWSQELRGHLEQADRAGLRPVLDMAHVQLGGAAVLRTLSETTRVRTGRPDLIIVRARPGVREAVRLARLEGVRLYATLDEAVRELARAAAKAEELPAWRSPMADPLRPSYEDLHQEVRALRARVRTAPVIGMAQGMLMARYALPETGGAFRVLRETSQRFNVPLRVLASAVVVARPPDGPAWFPGRRPLPVPPLRILGRTDRDPRCRGRMIDAVLREALAIGRAPAGHVLSVDPAVNALALEARYGGTDAYLDHLGRGRDDGTAEAVARARGRRVSMPDVAAAELLSEDGRRALLASGARALQCVPVLSSAGCCAGLITVHWPEAGHRPTSPQAEALGLLAADTAAWLAWYHRTVLLDALEHLHRRLARP
;
A
#
# COMPACT_ATOMS: atom_id res chain seq x y z
N MET A 1 -32.81 -8.81 49.18
CA MET A 1 -32.89 -7.34 49.07
C MET A 1 -31.48 -6.82 48.84
N ILE A 2 -31.29 -5.89 47.91
CA ILE A 2 -29.98 -5.26 47.66
C ILE A 2 -30.02 -3.82 48.18
N GLU A 3 -29.17 -3.51 49.15
CA GLU A 3 -28.95 -2.13 49.58
C GLU A 3 -27.73 -1.56 48.84
N SER A 4 -27.90 -0.42 48.16
CA SER A 4 -26.81 0.24 47.45
C SER A 4 -26.32 1.47 48.21
N SER A 5 -25.02 1.58 48.44
CA SER A 5 -24.38 2.80 48.95
C SER A 5 -23.14 3.14 48.14
N VAL A 6 -22.90 4.44 47.92
CA VAL A 6 -21.68 4.92 47.27
C VAL A 6 -20.60 5.00 48.33
N VAL A 7 -19.44 4.40 48.06
CA VAL A 7 -18.29 4.46 48.96
C VAL A 7 -17.24 5.38 48.33
N GLU A 8 -17.05 6.54 48.95
CA GLU A 8 -15.94 7.44 48.62
C GLU A 8 -14.69 6.99 49.41
N GLY A 9 -13.55 6.80 48.72
CA GLY A 9 -12.30 6.36 49.34
C GLY A 9 -11.53 5.24 48.62
N LEU A 10 -11.97 4.80 47.45
CA LEU A 10 -11.20 3.93 46.55
C LEU A 10 -10.42 4.78 45.53
N PRO A 11 -9.13 4.47 45.22
CA PRO A 11 -8.38 5.30 44.30
C PRO A 11 -8.85 5.15 42.85
N ALA A 12 -8.94 6.29 42.16
CA ALA A 12 -9.17 6.54 40.73
C ALA A 12 -10.59 6.45 40.14
N GLU A 13 -11.52 5.64 40.69
CA GLU A 13 -12.93 5.60 40.27
C GLU A 13 -13.80 5.31 41.50
N GLY A 14 -14.87 6.09 41.73
CA GLY A 14 -15.79 5.80 42.84
C GLY A 14 -16.38 4.38 42.75
N ALA A 15 -16.77 3.80 43.89
CA ALA A 15 -17.37 2.46 43.91
C ALA A 15 -18.80 2.46 44.41
N LEU A 16 -19.61 1.58 43.82
CA LEU A 16 -20.97 1.30 44.27
C LEU A 16 -20.98 0.00 45.07
N LEU A 17 -21.11 0.10 46.40
CA LEU A 17 -21.25 -1.04 47.28
C LEU A 17 -22.69 -1.52 47.30
N LEU A 18 -22.90 -2.77 46.89
CA LEU A 18 -24.18 -3.47 46.88
C LEU A 18 -24.14 -4.51 47.99
N ARG A 19 -24.84 -4.24 49.10
CA ARG A 19 -24.96 -5.16 50.23
C ARG A 19 -26.15 -6.07 50.01
N MET A 20 -25.88 -7.37 50.00
CA MET A 20 -26.92 -8.37 49.83
C MET A 20 -27.28 -9.04 51.14
N SER A 21 -28.58 -9.14 51.39
CA SER A 21 -29.15 -9.91 52.50
C SER A 21 -30.31 -10.80 52.03
N GLY A 22 -30.39 -12.00 52.62
CA GLY A 22 -31.51 -12.95 52.41
C GLY A 22 -31.12 -14.35 51.92
N THR A 23 -32.15 -15.19 51.70
CA THR A 23 -32.07 -16.54 51.12
C THR A 23 -32.42 -16.49 49.63
N LEU A 24 -31.68 -17.21 48.79
CA LEU A 24 -31.85 -17.27 47.34
C LEU A 24 -32.36 -18.65 46.91
N ASP A 25 -33.68 -18.83 46.96
CA ASP A 25 -34.34 -19.97 46.33
C ASP A 25 -34.48 -19.76 44.80
N ALA A 26 -35.00 -20.77 44.09
CA ALA A 26 -35.14 -20.73 42.63
C ALA A 26 -36.07 -19.62 42.13
N HIS A 27 -37.00 -19.13 42.95
CA HIS A 27 -37.98 -18.09 42.57
C HIS A 27 -37.43 -16.69 42.87
N GLY A 28 -36.80 -16.51 44.03
CA GLY A 28 -36.13 -15.28 44.44
C GLY A 28 -34.90 -14.92 43.58
N ALA A 29 -34.27 -15.92 42.93
CA ALA A 29 -33.12 -15.70 42.06
C ALA A 29 -33.43 -14.85 40.81
N HIS A 30 -34.66 -14.91 40.28
CA HIS A 30 -35.05 -14.11 39.10
C HIS A 30 -35.30 -12.65 39.49
N ALA A 31 -36.04 -12.41 40.57
CA ALA A 31 -36.26 -11.06 41.09
C ALA A 31 -34.93 -10.38 41.45
N TRP A 32 -34.04 -11.13 42.09
CA TRP A 32 -32.68 -10.67 42.39
C TRP A 32 -31.86 -10.35 41.14
N SER A 33 -31.94 -11.17 40.08
CA SER A 33 -31.26 -10.92 38.80
C SER A 33 -31.64 -9.57 38.20
N GLN A 34 -32.93 -9.24 38.23
CA GLN A 34 -33.42 -7.97 37.70
C GLN A 34 -32.98 -6.76 38.54
N GLU A 35 -33.04 -6.88 39.87
CA GLU A 35 -32.59 -5.84 40.81
C GLU A 35 -31.07 -5.59 40.68
N LEU A 36 -30.28 -6.67 40.62
CA LEU A 36 -28.83 -6.59 40.42
C LEU A 36 -28.49 -5.93 39.09
N ARG A 37 -29.16 -6.34 38.00
CA ARG A 37 -28.94 -5.76 36.66
C ARG A 37 -29.16 -4.25 36.67
N GLY A 38 -30.25 -3.78 37.28
CA GLY A 38 -30.54 -2.34 37.38
C GLY A 38 -29.44 -1.56 38.12
N HIS A 39 -28.93 -2.09 39.22
CA HIS A 39 -27.82 -1.47 39.96
C HIS A 39 -26.50 -1.48 39.19
N LEU A 40 -26.20 -2.53 38.43
CA LEU A 40 -24.99 -2.60 37.61
C LEU A 40 -25.05 -1.64 36.42
N GLU A 41 -26.19 -1.53 35.75
CA GLU A 41 -26.40 -0.53 34.68
C GLU A 41 -26.28 0.91 35.20
N GLN A 42 -26.70 1.15 36.44
CA GLN A 42 -26.51 2.44 37.11
C GLN A 42 -25.04 2.71 37.40
N ALA A 43 -24.30 1.70 37.89
CA ALA A 43 -22.86 1.80 38.11
C ALA A 43 -22.12 2.10 36.80
N ASP A 44 -22.47 1.41 35.71
CA ASP A 44 -21.87 1.62 34.39
C ASP A 44 -22.11 3.04 33.86
N ARG A 45 -23.35 3.55 33.95
CA ARG A 45 -23.67 4.93 33.55
C ARG A 45 -22.94 5.98 34.39
N ALA A 46 -22.69 5.69 35.66
CA ALA A 46 -21.98 6.58 36.56
C ALA A 46 -20.44 6.42 36.51
N GLY A 47 -19.92 5.45 35.73
CA GLY A 47 -18.50 5.12 35.72
C GLY A 47 -17.98 4.56 37.05
N LEU A 48 -18.86 4.01 37.89
CA LEU A 48 -18.53 3.47 39.20
C LEU A 48 -18.24 1.97 39.13
N ARG A 49 -17.30 1.50 39.94
CA ARG A 49 -16.99 0.07 40.04
C ARG A 49 -17.96 -0.62 41.00
N PRO A 50 -18.73 -1.63 40.56
CA PRO A 50 -19.67 -2.31 41.45
C PRO A 50 -18.98 -3.34 42.34
N VAL A 51 -19.27 -3.28 43.64
CA VAL A 51 -18.77 -4.21 44.65
C VAL A 51 -19.95 -4.87 45.35
N LEU A 52 -20.11 -6.17 45.17
CA LEU A 52 -21.15 -6.99 45.76
C LEU A 52 -20.65 -7.63 47.06
N ASP A 53 -21.24 -7.23 48.17
CA ASP A 53 -20.97 -7.80 49.48
C ASP A 53 -21.98 -8.90 49.81
N MET A 54 -21.46 -10.12 49.94
CA MET A 54 -22.27 -11.34 50.12
C MET A 54 -22.25 -11.88 51.55
N ALA A 55 -21.78 -11.11 52.54
CA ALA A 55 -21.62 -11.57 53.93
C ALA A 55 -22.91 -12.17 54.52
N HIS A 56 -24.08 -11.63 54.15
CA HIS A 56 -25.38 -11.98 54.72
C HIS A 56 -26.25 -12.86 53.82
N VAL A 57 -25.65 -13.50 52.79
CA VAL A 57 -26.37 -14.37 51.86
C VAL A 57 -26.31 -15.84 52.32
N GLN A 58 -27.48 -16.48 52.48
CA GLN A 58 -27.61 -17.89 52.86
C GLN A 58 -28.05 -18.75 51.65
N LEU A 59 -27.07 -19.13 50.83
CA LEU A 59 -26.99 -20.22 49.83
C LEU A 59 -28.17 -20.58 48.89
N GLY A 60 -27.81 -20.67 47.59
CA GLY A 60 -28.49 -21.41 46.51
C GLY A 60 -27.54 -21.53 45.29
N GLY A 61 -26.52 -22.39 45.38
CA GLY A 61 -25.30 -22.32 44.56
C GLY A 61 -25.50 -22.24 43.03
N ALA A 62 -26.40 -23.04 42.46
CA ALA A 62 -26.62 -23.06 41.01
C ALA A 62 -27.44 -21.86 40.50
N ALA A 63 -28.44 -21.42 41.27
CA ALA A 63 -29.27 -20.27 40.90
C ALA A 63 -28.47 -18.96 40.98
N VAL A 64 -27.66 -18.81 42.04
CA VAL A 64 -26.79 -17.66 42.20
C VAL A 64 -25.74 -17.58 41.09
N LEU A 65 -25.10 -18.69 40.76
CA LEU A 65 -24.14 -18.75 39.66
C LEU A 65 -24.76 -18.42 38.31
N ARG A 66 -25.96 -18.96 38.02
CA ARG A 66 -26.66 -18.70 36.76
C ARG A 66 -26.98 -17.23 36.62
N THR A 67 -27.55 -16.62 37.65
CA THR A 67 -27.86 -15.19 37.65
C THR A 67 -26.60 -14.32 37.52
N LEU A 68 -25.51 -14.63 38.24
CA LEU A 68 -24.25 -13.90 38.08
C LEU A 68 -23.71 -14.02 36.65
N SER A 69 -23.72 -15.23 36.07
CA SER A 69 -23.26 -15.50 34.71
C SER A 69 -24.07 -14.77 33.64
N GLU A 70 -25.40 -14.80 33.76
CA GLU A 70 -26.30 -14.09 32.84
C GLU A 70 -26.10 -12.58 32.93
N THR A 71 -25.96 -12.05 34.15
CA THR A 71 -25.84 -10.61 34.38
C THR A 71 -24.48 -10.07 33.92
N THR A 72 -23.40 -10.82 34.11
CA THR A 72 -22.07 -10.40 33.67
C THR A 72 -21.89 -10.53 32.15
N ARG A 73 -22.53 -11.51 31.51
CA ARG A 73 -22.45 -11.73 30.05
C ARG A 73 -23.12 -10.61 29.24
N VAL A 74 -24.21 -10.03 29.75
CA VAL A 74 -24.98 -8.99 29.06
C VAL A 74 -24.34 -7.60 29.20
N ARG A 75 -23.36 -7.45 30.10
CA ARG A 75 -22.74 -6.16 30.41
C ARG A 75 -21.71 -5.77 29.35
N THR A 76 -21.95 -4.64 28.68
CA THR A 76 -21.04 -4.06 27.67
C THR A 76 -20.26 -2.89 28.25
N GLY A 77 -19.01 -3.14 28.68
CA GLY A 77 -18.11 -2.14 29.29
C GLY A 77 -17.29 -2.74 30.44
N ARG A 78 -16.08 -2.23 30.73
CA ARG A 78 -15.25 -2.68 31.87
C ARG A 78 -15.28 -1.68 33.02
N PRO A 79 -16.05 -1.98 34.07
CA PRO A 79 -15.40 -2.24 35.36
C PRO A 79 -15.88 -3.56 35.99
N ASP A 80 -14.98 -4.54 36.10
CA ASP A 80 -15.26 -5.88 36.64
C ASP A 80 -16.10 -5.85 37.93
N LEU A 81 -17.06 -6.78 38.04
CA LEU A 81 -17.85 -6.98 39.25
C LEU A 81 -16.99 -7.60 40.34
N ILE A 82 -16.87 -6.92 41.47
CA ILE A 82 -16.10 -7.40 42.61
C ILE A 82 -17.06 -8.06 43.59
N ILE A 83 -16.73 -9.26 44.06
CA ILE A 83 -17.48 -9.96 45.10
C ILE A 83 -16.61 -10.09 46.34
N VAL A 84 -17.13 -9.65 47.49
CA VAL A 84 -16.43 -9.72 48.78
C VAL A 84 -17.25 -10.49 49.82
N ARG A 85 -16.55 -11.06 50.82
CA ARG A 85 -17.15 -11.77 51.96
C ARG A 85 -18.13 -12.89 51.57
N ALA A 86 -17.95 -13.49 50.40
CA ALA A 86 -18.72 -14.65 49.98
C ALA A 86 -18.41 -15.86 50.87
N ARG A 87 -19.45 -16.61 51.26
CA ARG A 87 -19.29 -17.88 51.99
C ARG A 87 -18.45 -18.88 51.18
N PRO A 88 -17.72 -19.81 51.83
CA PRO A 88 -16.80 -20.73 51.15
C PRO A 88 -17.41 -21.49 49.96
N GLY A 89 -18.65 -21.98 50.10
CA GLY A 89 -19.33 -22.71 49.02
C GLY A 89 -19.65 -21.84 47.79
N VAL A 90 -20.01 -20.57 47.98
CA VAL A 90 -20.27 -19.62 46.87
C VAL A 90 -18.96 -19.22 46.21
N ARG A 91 -17.93 -18.97 47.01
CA ARG A 91 -16.58 -18.64 46.51
C ARG A 91 -16.03 -19.75 45.61
N GLU A 92 -16.18 -21.00 46.03
CA GLU A 92 -15.71 -22.14 45.23
C GLU A 92 -16.55 -22.34 43.97
N ALA A 93 -17.87 -22.16 44.07
CA ALA A 93 -18.78 -22.24 42.93
C ALA A 93 -18.44 -21.19 41.84
N VAL A 94 -18.24 -19.93 42.22
CA VAL A 94 -17.84 -18.85 41.28
C VAL A 94 -16.46 -19.11 40.68
N ARG A 95 -15.51 -19.62 41.48
CA ARG A 95 -14.17 -20.01 41.01
C ARG A 95 -14.24 -21.12 39.96
N LEU A 96 -15.02 -22.17 40.21
CA LEU A 96 -15.21 -23.30 39.29
C LEU A 96 -15.94 -22.86 38.01
N ALA A 97 -16.89 -21.93 38.11
CA ALA A 97 -17.66 -21.43 36.96
C ALA A 97 -16.87 -20.52 36.02
N ARG A 98 -15.68 -20.01 36.43
CA ARG A 98 -14.80 -19.12 35.63
C ARG A 98 -15.56 -17.98 34.93
N LEU A 99 -16.39 -17.27 35.68
CA LEU A 99 -17.18 -16.17 35.14
C LEU A 99 -16.25 -15.02 34.70
N GLU A 100 -16.27 -14.69 33.41
CA GLU A 100 -15.51 -13.55 32.88
C GLU A 100 -16.04 -12.24 33.47
N GLY A 101 -15.13 -11.34 33.85
CA GLY A 101 -15.47 -10.04 34.44
C GLY A 101 -15.89 -10.05 35.91
N VAL A 102 -15.72 -11.17 36.63
CA VAL A 102 -15.98 -11.29 38.08
C VAL A 102 -14.68 -11.52 38.84
N ARG A 103 -14.45 -10.74 39.91
CA ARG A 103 -13.29 -10.89 40.80
C ARG A 103 -13.73 -11.15 42.23
N LEU A 104 -13.10 -12.11 42.90
CA LEU A 104 -13.41 -12.52 44.27
C LEU A 104 -12.29 -12.10 45.22
N TYR A 105 -12.66 -11.46 46.33
CA TYR A 105 -11.74 -11.14 47.42
C TYR A 105 -12.37 -11.54 48.77
N ALA A 106 -11.56 -11.81 49.79
CA ALA A 106 -12.08 -12.19 51.09
C ALA A 106 -12.71 -10.98 51.79
N THR A 107 -12.11 -9.79 51.65
CA THR A 107 -12.56 -8.54 52.27
C THR A 107 -12.57 -7.37 51.30
N LEU A 108 -13.28 -6.31 51.67
CA LEU A 108 -13.29 -5.06 50.92
C LEU A 108 -11.89 -4.43 50.86
N ASP A 109 -11.15 -4.39 51.97
CA ASP A 109 -9.80 -3.83 52.02
C ASP A 109 -8.79 -4.58 51.14
N GLU A 110 -8.94 -5.91 51.02
CA GLU A 110 -8.14 -6.71 50.09
C GLU A 110 -8.44 -6.35 48.64
N ALA A 111 -9.73 -6.22 48.30
CA ALA A 111 -10.16 -5.78 46.97
C ALA A 111 -9.60 -4.39 46.65
N VAL A 112 -9.70 -3.44 47.58
CA VAL A 112 -9.16 -2.07 47.46
C VAL A 112 -7.66 -2.10 47.17
N ARG A 113 -6.89 -2.84 47.97
CA ARG A 113 -5.42 -2.90 47.83
C ARG A 113 -4.99 -3.54 46.52
N GLU A 114 -5.65 -4.61 46.08
CA GLU A 114 -5.31 -5.29 44.83
C GLU A 114 -5.72 -4.46 43.60
N LEU A 115 -6.81 -3.70 43.68
CA LEU A 115 -7.18 -2.74 42.64
C LEU A 115 -6.19 -1.58 42.56
N ALA A 116 -5.80 -1.02 43.70
CA ALA A 116 -4.79 0.04 43.77
C ALA A 116 -3.43 -0.44 43.26
N ARG A 117 -3.02 -1.68 43.60
CA ARG A 117 -1.84 -2.33 43.04
C ARG A 117 -1.95 -2.59 41.55
N ALA A 118 -3.12 -3.00 41.04
CA ALA A 118 -3.33 -3.21 39.60
C ALA A 118 -3.29 -1.88 38.83
N ALA A 119 -3.82 -0.79 39.40
CA ALA A 119 -3.72 0.55 38.86
C ALA A 119 -2.27 1.07 38.88
N ALA A 120 -1.57 0.93 40.01
CA ALA A 120 -0.16 1.27 40.13
C ALA A 120 0.73 0.41 39.21
N LYS A 121 0.39 -0.86 39.00
CA LYS A 121 1.08 -1.75 38.05
C LYS A 121 0.76 -1.39 36.59
N ALA A 122 -0.40 -0.79 36.31
CA ALA A 122 -0.67 -0.20 35.00
C ALA A 122 0.13 1.11 34.78
N GLU A 123 0.47 1.83 35.85
CA GLU A 123 1.37 2.99 35.83
C GLU A 123 2.87 2.59 35.81
N GLU A 124 3.26 1.48 36.44
CA GLU A 124 4.64 0.95 36.52
C GLU A 124 4.99 -0.07 35.42
N LEU A 125 4.01 -0.59 34.68
CA LEU A 125 4.29 -1.22 33.40
C LEU A 125 4.90 -0.12 32.52
N PRO A 126 6.09 -0.32 31.92
CA PRO A 126 6.58 0.64 30.94
C PRO A 126 5.45 0.76 29.94
N ALA A 127 4.98 1.99 29.69
CA ALA A 127 3.92 2.21 28.75
C ALA A 127 4.32 1.48 27.46
N TRP A 128 3.68 0.34 27.20
CA TRP A 128 3.64 -0.23 25.86
C TRP A 128 2.71 0.70 25.07
N ARG A 129 3.16 1.96 24.90
CA ARG A 129 2.96 2.68 23.66
C ARG A 129 3.52 1.72 22.64
N SER A 130 2.71 1.35 21.64
CA SER A 130 3.23 0.61 20.49
C SER A 130 4.58 1.21 20.11
N PRO A 131 5.59 0.39 19.74
CA PRO A 131 6.87 0.88 19.22
C PRO A 131 6.72 1.53 17.82
N MET A 132 5.67 2.33 17.64
CA MET A 132 5.29 3.19 16.52
C MET A 132 5.71 4.65 16.76
N ALA A 133 6.24 4.99 17.94
CA ALA A 133 6.66 6.34 18.30
C ALA A 133 8.16 6.42 18.63
N ASP A 134 8.99 5.62 17.96
CA ASP A 134 10.42 5.89 17.90
C ASP A 134 10.64 6.90 16.76
N PRO A 135 11.03 8.16 17.02
CA PRO A 135 11.27 9.16 15.99
C PRO A 135 12.45 8.84 15.06
N LEU A 136 13.27 7.83 15.40
CA LEU A 136 14.35 7.30 14.56
C LEU A 136 13.96 6.04 13.78
N ARG A 137 12.82 5.41 14.11
CA ARG A 137 12.32 4.26 13.37
C ARG A 137 11.57 4.77 12.13
N PRO A 138 11.95 4.35 10.91
CA PRO A 138 11.23 4.75 9.72
C PRO A 138 9.75 4.35 9.87
N SER A 139 8.86 5.32 9.60
CA SER A 139 7.42 5.11 9.55
C SER A 139 7.09 3.92 8.64
N TYR A 140 5.90 3.33 8.80
CA TYR A 140 5.39 2.39 7.82
C TYR A 140 5.41 2.99 6.40
N GLU A 141 5.12 4.28 6.29
CA GLU A 141 5.20 5.03 5.03
C GLU A 141 6.64 5.17 4.52
N ASP A 142 7.60 5.45 5.41
CA ASP A 142 9.03 5.54 5.08
C ASP A 142 9.58 4.19 4.62
N LEU A 143 9.22 3.10 5.31
CA LEU A 143 9.56 1.73 4.91
C LEU A 143 8.93 1.38 3.57
N HIS A 144 7.68 1.79 3.31
CA HIS A 144 7.07 1.60 1.99
C HIS A 144 7.79 2.40 0.92
N GLN A 145 8.18 3.64 1.21
CA GLN A 145 8.96 4.47 0.30
C GLN A 145 10.35 3.88 0.03
N GLU A 146 11.00 3.36 1.05
CA GLU A 146 12.30 2.71 0.96
C GLU A 146 12.20 1.42 0.14
N VAL A 147 11.21 0.56 0.41
CA VAL A 147 10.94 -0.64 -0.38
C VAL A 147 10.64 -0.27 -1.84
N ARG A 148 9.87 0.79 -2.11
CA ARG A 148 9.63 1.29 -3.47
C ARG A 148 10.92 1.75 -4.14
N ALA A 149 11.76 2.52 -3.44
CA ALA A 149 13.04 3.01 -3.95
C ALA A 149 14.03 1.86 -4.22
N LEU A 150 14.11 0.89 -3.31
CA LEU A 150 14.92 -0.32 -3.47
C LEU A 150 14.43 -1.15 -4.66
N ARG A 151 13.12 -1.36 -4.82
CA ARG A 151 12.55 -2.03 -6.00
C ARG A 151 12.88 -1.28 -7.29
N ALA A 152 12.79 0.05 -7.31
CA ALA A 152 13.18 0.85 -8.46
C ALA A 152 14.68 0.71 -8.81
N ARG A 153 15.54 0.64 -7.79
CA ARG A 153 16.98 0.36 -7.96
C ARG A 153 17.23 -1.04 -8.48
N VAL A 154 16.59 -2.07 -7.93
CA VAL A 154 16.72 -3.47 -8.39
C VAL A 154 16.34 -3.60 -9.87
N ARG A 155 15.38 -2.81 -10.36
CA ARG A 155 15.00 -2.81 -11.79
C ARG A 155 16.05 -2.19 -12.72
N THR A 156 16.72 -1.13 -12.28
CA THR A 156 17.59 -0.32 -13.16
C THR A 156 19.08 -0.63 -12.98
N ALA A 157 19.49 -1.13 -11.82
CA ALA A 157 20.89 -1.44 -11.52
C ALA A 157 21.48 -2.54 -12.44
N PRO A 158 20.77 -3.63 -12.79
CA PRO A 158 21.33 -4.66 -13.66
C PRO A 158 21.71 -4.14 -15.05
N VAL A 159 20.82 -3.37 -15.70
CA VAL A 159 21.11 -2.83 -17.04
C VAL A 159 22.23 -1.79 -17.02
N ILE A 160 22.30 -0.98 -15.96
CA ILE A 160 23.41 -0.04 -15.75
C ILE A 160 24.72 -0.80 -15.55
N GLY A 161 24.74 -1.84 -14.71
CA GLY A 161 25.90 -2.71 -14.51
C GLY A 161 26.36 -3.41 -15.78
N MET A 162 25.43 -3.95 -16.59
CA MET A 162 25.74 -4.52 -17.90
C MET A 162 26.39 -3.50 -18.83
N ALA A 163 25.83 -2.28 -18.90
CA ALA A 163 26.40 -1.21 -19.71
C ALA A 163 27.82 -0.84 -19.25
N GLN A 164 28.07 -0.74 -17.93
CA GLN A 164 29.41 -0.49 -17.39
C GLN A 164 30.39 -1.59 -17.81
N GLY A 165 30.04 -2.86 -17.63
CA GLY A 165 30.87 -3.99 -18.03
C GLY A 165 31.16 -4.01 -19.54
N MET A 166 30.17 -3.72 -20.38
CA MET A 166 30.36 -3.60 -21.82
C MET A 166 31.30 -2.44 -22.20
N LEU A 167 31.20 -1.29 -21.54
CA LEU A 167 32.12 -0.17 -21.79
C LEU A 167 33.54 -0.50 -21.33
N MET A 168 33.70 -1.16 -20.17
CA MET A 168 35.01 -1.62 -19.71
C MET A 168 35.65 -2.57 -20.73
N ALA A 169 34.89 -3.53 -21.25
CA ALA A 169 35.36 -4.46 -22.27
C ALA A 169 35.70 -3.75 -23.60
N ARG A 170 34.83 -2.86 -24.09
CA ARG A 170 35.00 -2.17 -25.38
C ARG A 170 36.18 -1.20 -25.41
N TYR A 171 36.51 -0.58 -24.28
CA TYR A 171 37.52 0.48 -24.20
C TYR A 171 38.70 0.13 -23.28
N ALA A 172 38.82 -1.14 -22.86
CA ALA A 172 39.86 -1.62 -21.95
C ALA A 172 40.00 -0.75 -20.67
N LEU A 173 38.88 -0.32 -20.08
CA LEU A 173 38.90 0.54 -18.89
C LEU A 173 39.27 -0.29 -17.64
N PRO A 174 40.23 0.16 -16.82
CA PRO A 174 40.71 -0.61 -15.68
C PRO A 174 39.73 -0.65 -14.50
N GLU A 175 38.81 0.32 -14.40
CA GLU A 175 37.92 0.47 -13.25
C GLU A 175 36.47 0.78 -13.62
N THR A 176 35.55 0.18 -12.87
CA THR A 176 34.09 0.36 -12.99
C THR A 176 33.63 1.80 -12.73
N GLY A 177 34.33 2.54 -11.87
CA GLY A 177 34.02 3.93 -11.53
C GLY A 177 34.14 4.88 -12.73
N GLY A 178 35.15 4.67 -13.58
CA GLY A 178 35.34 5.45 -14.81
C GLY A 178 34.19 5.29 -15.80
N ALA A 179 33.75 4.05 -16.03
CA ALA A 179 32.64 3.75 -16.94
C ALA A 179 31.31 4.35 -16.45
N PHE A 180 31.00 4.23 -15.16
CA PHE A 180 29.79 4.84 -14.58
C PHE A 180 29.80 6.36 -14.70
N ARG A 181 30.94 6.99 -14.39
CA ARG A 181 31.09 8.44 -14.44
C ARG A 181 30.79 8.97 -15.83
N VAL A 182 31.36 8.37 -16.88
CA VAL A 182 31.13 8.81 -18.27
C VAL A 182 29.67 8.57 -18.69
N LEU A 183 29.05 7.46 -18.30
CA LEU A 183 27.61 7.23 -18.52
C LEU A 183 26.76 8.32 -17.86
N ARG A 184 27.04 8.66 -16.59
CA ARG A 184 26.33 9.70 -15.84
C ARG A 184 26.50 11.08 -16.47
N GLU A 185 27.74 11.48 -16.79
CA GLU A 185 28.04 12.77 -17.44
C GLU A 185 27.32 12.89 -18.79
N THR A 186 27.33 11.81 -19.60
CA THR A 186 26.64 11.78 -20.90
C THR A 186 25.12 11.87 -20.72
N SER A 187 24.56 11.12 -19.78
CA SER A 187 23.13 11.16 -19.42
C SER A 187 22.68 12.58 -19.06
N GLN A 188 23.44 13.27 -18.19
CA GLN A 188 23.15 14.64 -17.78
C GLN A 188 23.27 15.63 -18.94
N ARG A 189 24.33 15.52 -19.74
CA ARG A 189 24.59 16.42 -20.87
C ARG A 189 23.49 16.39 -21.93
N PHE A 190 22.99 15.20 -22.25
CA PHE A 190 21.95 15.02 -23.28
C PHE A 190 20.53 15.00 -22.69
N ASN A 191 20.39 15.19 -21.36
CA ASN A 191 19.12 15.07 -20.64
C ASN A 191 18.38 13.75 -20.94
N VAL A 192 19.15 12.66 -21.04
CA VAL A 192 18.66 11.29 -21.28
C VAL A 192 18.65 10.57 -19.95
N PRO A 193 17.56 9.89 -19.53
CA PRO A 193 17.60 9.11 -18.30
C PRO A 193 18.68 8.03 -18.35
N LEU A 194 19.46 7.89 -17.27
CA LEU A 194 20.63 7.00 -17.22
C LEU A 194 20.30 5.55 -17.63
N ARG A 195 19.15 5.01 -17.19
CA ARG A 195 18.69 3.66 -17.58
C ARG A 195 18.49 3.50 -19.10
N VAL A 196 17.99 4.55 -19.77
CA VAL A 196 17.73 4.54 -21.22
C VAL A 196 19.05 4.60 -21.98
N LEU A 197 20.00 5.41 -21.51
CA LEU A 197 21.35 5.46 -22.08
C LEU A 197 22.09 4.13 -21.89
N ALA A 198 22.02 3.55 -20.69
CA ALA A 198 22.62 2.25 -20.39
C ALA A 198 22.02 1.14 -21.26
N SER A 199 20.70 1.08 -21.38
CA SER A 199 20.01 0.15 -22.28
C SER A 199 20.46 0.32 -23.74
N ALA A 200 20.60 1.57 -24.21
CA ALA A 200 21.11 1.85 -25.55
C ALA A 200 22.56 1.36 -25.75
N VAL A 201 23.43 1.47 -24.74
CA VAL A 201 24.81 0.92 -24.80
C VAL A 201 24.79 -0.60 -24.94
N VAL A 202 23.92 -1.27 -24.18
CA VAL A 202 23.80 -2.74 -24.17
C VAL A 202 23.34 -3.27 -25.52
N VAL A 203 22.37 -2.61 -26.15
CA VAL A 203 21.79 -3.04 -27.43
C VAL A 203 22.61 -2.59 -28.64
N ALA A 204 23.34 -1.48 -28.54
CA ALA A 204 24.14 -0.98 -29.64
C ALA A 204 25.31 -1.91 -29.97
N ARG A 205 25.53 -2.13 -31.27
CA ARG A 205 26.76 -2.77 -31.78
C ARG A 205 27.98 -1.96 -31.33
N PRO A 206 29.11 -2.62 -31.04
CA PRO A 206 30.34 -1.91 -30.70
C PRO A 206 30.78 -1.01 -31.87
N PRO A 207 31.45 0.12 -31.58
CA PRO A 207 32.05 0.95 -32.61
C PRO A 207 33.27 0.24 -33.22
N ASP A 208 33.41 0.30 -34.55
CA ASP A 208 34.51 -0.32 -35.31
C ASP A 208 35.60 0.68 -35.73
N GLY A 209 35.58 1.90 -35.18
CA GLY A 209 36.48 2.98 -35.60
C GLY A 209 36.34 4.26 -34.76
N PRO A 210 36.79 5.43 -35.28
CA PRO A 210 36.81 6.70 -34.54
C PRO A 210 35.45 7.37 -34.38
N ALA A 211 34.44 6.89 -35.11
CA ALA A 211 33.05 7.29 -34.98
C ALA A 211 32.21 6.05 -34.70
N TRP A 212 31.21 6.18 -33.82
CA TRP A 212 30.33 5.04 -33.52
C TRP A 212 29.35 4.79 -34.66
N PHE A 213 28.78 5.84 -35.24
CA PHE A 213 27.80 5.71 -36.33
C PHE A 213 28.28 6.45 -37.59
N PRO A 214 29.21 5.87 -38.36
CA PRO A 214 29.76 6.51 -39.55
C PRO A 214 28.67 6.79 -40.59
N GLY A 215 28.70 7.98 -41.19
CA GLY A 215 27.75 8.39 -42.24
C GLY A 215 26.34 8.74 -41.74
N ARG A 216 26.07 8.73 -40.42
CA ARG A 216 24.77 9.13 -39.88
C ARG A 216 24.48 10.60 -40.20
N ARG A 217 23.27 10.88 -40.70
CA ARG A 217 22.76 12.24 -40.93
C ARG A 217 21.69 12.60 -39.89
N PRO A 218 21.57 13.89 -39.50
CA PRO A 218 20.47 14.34 -38.68
C PRO A 218 19.12 14.05 -39.34
N LEU A 219 18.16 13.52 -38.57
CA LEU A 219 16.80 13.31 -39.03
C LEU A 219 15.92 14.49 -38.58
N PRO A 220 15.06 15.03 -39.45
CA PRO A 220 14.07 16.02 -39.02
C PRO A 220 13.10 15.39 -38.02
N VAL A 221 12.55 16.21 -37.13
CA VAL A 221 11.48 15.78 -36.23
C VAL A 221 10.28 15.34 -37.10
N PRO A 222 9.71 14.16 -36.86
CA PRO A 222 8.55 13.70 -37.64
C PRO A 222 7.36 14.64 -37.41
N PRO A 223 6.42 14.74 -38.38
CA PRO A 223 5.18 15.47 -38.15
C PRO A 223 4.37 14.77 -37.05
N LEU A 224 4.17 15.48 -35.94
CA LEU A 224 3.40 14.99 -34.78
C LEU A 224 2.04 15.68 -34.77
N ARG A 225 0.96 14.93 -35.00
CA ARG A 225 -0.40 15.46 -35.18
C ARG A 225 -1.01 15.99 -33.87
N ILE A 226 -0.86 15.23 -32.79
CA ILE A 226 -1.34 15.53 -31.45
C ILE A 226 -0.19 16.07 -30.59
N LEU A 227 1.02 15.52 -30.76
CA LEU A 227 2.15 15.89 -29.91
C LEU A 227 2.91 17.15 -30.36
N GLY A 228 2.74 17.61 -31.61
CA GLY A 228 3.57 18.64 -32.27
C GLY A 228 3.32 20.10 -31.88
N ARG A 229 3.07 20.39 -30.61
CA ARG A 229 2.89 21.78 -30.12
C ARG A 229 4.24 22.50 -30.06
N THR A 230 4.28 23.77 -30.50
CA THR A 230 5.49 24.59 -30.70
C THR A 230 6.29 24.86 -29.43
N ASP A 231 5.68 24.76 -28.26
CA ASP A 231 6.31 24.96 -26.95
C ASP A 231 7.06 23.73 -26.41
N ARG A 232 6.96 22.58 -27.10
CA ARG A 232 7.56 21.32 -26.67
C ARG A 232 8.91 21.11 -27.35
N ASP A 233 9.97 20.98 -26.55
CA ASP A 233 11.25 20.50 -27.05
C ASP A 233 11.19 18.96 -27.23
N PRO A 234 11.20 18.44 -28.46
CA PRO A 234 11.12 17.00 -28.71
C PRO A 234 12.35 16.23 -28.19
N ARG A 235 13.46 16.91 -27.89
CA ARG A 235 14.66 16.30 -27.29
C ARG A 235 14.50 16.03 -25.80
N CYS A 236 13.57 16.71 -25.11
CA CYS A 236 13.33 16.50 -23.70
C CYS A 236 12.38 15.31 -23.46
N ARG A 237 12.95 14.10 -23.28
CA ARG A 237 12.16 12.85 -23.11
C ARG A 237 11.07 12.97 -22.05
N GLY A 238 11.42 13.43 -20.85
CA GLY A 238 10.45 13.55 -19.74
C GLY A 238 9.24 14.42 -20.12
N ARG A 239 9.49 15.62 -20.66
CA ARG A 239 8.42 16.54 -21.08
C ARG A 239 7.52 15.95 -22.16
N MET A 240 8.09 15.20 -23.10
CA MET A 240 7.34 14.55 -24.17
C MET A 240 6.50 13.39 -23.65
N ILE A 241 7.04 12.56 -22.75
CA ILE A 241 6.27 11.50 -22.08
C ILE A 241 5.12 12.11 -21.25
N ASP A 242 5.38 13.18 -20.50
CA ASP A 242 4.34 13.86 -19.72
C ASP A 242 3.26 14.46 -20.63
N ALA A 243 3.65 14.94 -21.81
CA ALA A 243 2.70 15.38 -22.84
C ALA A 243 1.85 14.22 -23.35
N VAL A 244 2.46 13.07 -23.67
CA VAL A 244 1.73 11.85 -24.07
C VAL A 244 0.68 11.48 -23.02
N LEU A 245 1.06 11.44 -21.75
CA LEU A 245 0.13 11.12 -20.67
C LEU A 245 -1.01 12.13 -20.58
N ARG A 246 -0.70 13.44 -20.57
CA ARG A 246 -1.73 14.49 -20.47
C ARG A 246 -2.72 14.47 -21.65
N GLU A 247 -2.22 14.30 -22.87
CA GLU A 247 -3.11 14.20 -24.04
C GLU A 247 -3.96 12.92 -23.98
N ALA A 248 -3.41 11.78 -23.51
CA ALA A 248 -4.17 10.55 -23.34
C ALA A 248 -5.31 10.71 -22.33
N LEU A 249 -5.04 11.34 -21.18
CA LEU A 249 -6.06 11.65 -20.17
C LEU A 249 -7.14 12.58 -20.72
N ALA A 250 -6.75 13.62 -21.46
CA ALA A 250 -7.68 14.59 -22.04
C ALA A 250 -8.58 13.93 -23.10
N ILE A 251 -8.00 13.14 -24.02
CA ILE A 251 -8.75 12.39 -25.05
C ILE A 251 -9.72 11.42 -24.39
N GLY A 252 -9.23 10.62 -23.43
CA GLY A 252 -10.04 9.64 -22.72
C GLY A 252 -11.03 10.23 -21.72
N ARG A 253 -10.92 11.52 -21.40
CA ARG A 253 -11.57 12.15 -20.23
C ARG A 253 -11.37 11.29 -18.97
N ALA A 254 -10.17 10.73 -18.84
CA ALA A 254 -9.84 9.79 -17.80
C ALA A 254 -9.26 10.55 -16.58
N PRO A 255 -9.72 10.26 -15.36
CA PRO A 255 -9.17 10.89 -14.16
C PRO A 255 -7.74 10.43 -13.86
N ALA A 256 -7.30 9.32 -14.45
CA ALA A 256 -6.00 8.75 -14.16
C ALA A 256 -5.46 7.89 -15.33
N GLY A 257 -4.13 7.70 -15.37
CA GLY A 257 -3.43 7.02 -16.46
C GLY A 257 -1.94 6.82 -16.20
N HIS A 258 -1.30 6.01 -17.03
CA HIS A 258 0.15 5.82 -17.03
C HIS A 258 0.70 5.49 -18.42
N VAL A 259 2.00 5.75 -18.58
CA VAL A 259 2.76 5.44 -19.79
C VAL A 259 3.91 4.53 -19.40
N LEU A 260 4.03 3.39 -20.11
CA LEU A 260 5.15 2.46 -20.00
C LEU A 260 5.96 2.50 -21.30
N SER A 261 7.28 2.32 -21.18
CA SER A 261 8.17 2.01 -22.30
C SER A 261 8.67 0.58 -22.19
N VAL A 262 8.97 -0.04 -23.32
CA VAL A 262 9.74 -1.29 -23.35
C VAL A 262 11.23 -0.96 -23.29
N ASP A 263 11.94 -1.50 -22.31
CA ASP A 263 13.40 -1.46 -22.27
C ASP A 263 13.96 -2.50 -23.24
N PRO A 264 14.68 -2.12 -24.31
CA PRO A 264 15.14 -3.05 -25.33
C PRO A 264 16.28 -3.97 -24.86
N ALA A 265 17.01 -3.64 -23.79
CA ALA A 265 18.12 -4.45 -23.29
C ALA A 265 17.64 -5.65 -22.46
N VAL A 266 16.57 -5.46 -21.68
CA VAL A 266 16.00 -6.51 -20.81
C VAL A 266 14.61 -6.97 -21.25
N ASN A 267 14.07 -6.38 -22.31
CA ASN A 267 12.74 -6.65 -22.86
C ASN A 267 11.59 -6.49 -21.84
N ALA A 268 11.77 -5.66 -20.82
CA ALA A 268 10.84 -5.47 -19.71
C ALA A 268 10.10 -4.12 -19.80
N LEU A 269 8.93 -4.03 -19.18
CA LEU A 269 8.18 -2.78 -19.09
C LEU A 269 8.77 -1.87 -18.01
N ALA A 270 8.97 -0.60 -18.36
CA ALA A 270 9.43 0.44 -17.47
C ALA A 270 8.40 1.56 -17.41
N LEU A 271 7.98 1.93 -16.20
CA LEU A 271 7.14 3.11 -15.97
C LEU A 271 7.89 4.39 -16.35
N GLU A 272 7.26 5.21 -17.20
CA GLU A 272 7.80 6.49 -17.67
C GLU A 272 7.04 7.68 -17.06
N ALA A 273 5.71 7.62 -17.00
CA ALA A 273 4.88 8.63 -16.34
C ALA A 273 3.58 8.04 -15.80
N ARG A 274 2.99 8.72 -14.80
CA ARG A 274 1.71 8.37 -14.18
C ARG A 274 0.96 9.62 -13.73
N TYR A 275 -0.35 9.52 -13.64
CA TYR A 275 -1.23 10.50 -13.02
C TYR A 275 -2.42 9.78 -12.39
N GLY A 276 -2.73 10.10 -11.14
CA GLY A 276 -3.76 9.42 -10.37
C GLY A 276 -3.45 7.94 -10.08
N GLY A 277 -4.34 7.30 -9.31
CA GLY A 277 -4.21 5.91 -8.86
C GLY A 277 -3.23 5.70 -7.69
N THR A 278 -3.35 4.55 -7.02
CA THR A 278 -2.46 4.14 -5.91
C THR A 278 -1.23 3.37 -6.42
N ASP A 279 -0.17 3.35 -5.61
CA ASP A 279 1.12 2.73 -5.96
C ASP A 279 1.07 1.21 -6.16
N ALA A 280 0.03 0.55 -5.64
CA ALA A 280 -0.07 -0.91 -5.58
C ALA A 280 -0.03 -1.59 -6.97
N TYR A 281 -0.70 -1.00 -7.97
CA TYR A 281 -0.73 -1.58 -9.33
C TYR A 281 0.60 -1.42 -10.07
N LEU A 282 1.28 -0.29 -9.88
CA LEU A 282 2.57 -0.06 -10.53
C LEU A 282 3.67 -0.93 -9.91
N ASP A 283 3.57 -1.19 -8.61
CA ASP A 283 4.41 -2.17 -7.93
C ASP A 283 4.16 -3.59 -8.43
N HIS A 284 2.92 -3.94 -8.79
CA HIS A 284 2.60 -5.21 -9.43
C HIS A 284 3.23 -5.32 -10.83
N LEU A 285 3.02 -4.32 -11.69
CA LEU A 285 3.66 -4.24 -13.02
C LEU A 285 5.19 -4.30 -12.94
N GLY A 286 5.77 -3.70 -11.90
CA GLY A 286 7.23 -3.66 -11.70
C GLY A 286 7.87 -4.96 -11.23
N ARG A 287 7.11 -6.03 -10.93
CA ARG A 287 7.65 -7.33 -10.47
C ARG A 287 8.17 -8.22 -11.61
N GLY A 288 8.07 -7.78 -12.87
CA GLY A 288 8.60 -8.53 -14.02
C GLY A 288 7.82 -9.81 -14.36
N ARG A 289 6.68 -10.01 -13.71
CA ARG A 289 5.65 -10.97 -14.06
C ARG A 289 4.56 -10.22 -14.82
N ASP A 290 4.85 -9.96 -16.09
CA ASP A 290 3.92 -9.32 -17.01
C ASP A 290 2.70 -10.23 -17.26
N ASP A 291 2.78 -11.53 -16.94
CA ASP A 291 1.71 -12.51 -17.10
C ASP A 291 0.42 -12.12 -16.38
N GLY A 292 -0.66 -12.04 -17.16
CA GLY A 292 -1.99 -11.70 -16.64
C GLY A 292 -2.19 -10.20 -16.35
N THR A 293 -1.48 -9.29 -17.02
CA THR A 293 -1.77 -7.84 -16.99
C THR A 293 -2.37 -7.39 -18.31
N ALA A 294 -3.19 -6.32 -18.28
CA ALA A 294 -3.77 -5.76 -19.50
C ALA A 294 -2.68 -5.29 -20.49
N GLU A 295 -1.62 -4.69 -19.95
CA GLU A 295 -0.42 -4.24 -20.64
C GLU A 295 0.30 -5.37 -21.39
N ALA A 296 0.52 -6.50 -20.72
CA ALA A 296 1.18 -7.64 -21.35
C ALA A 296 0.31 -8.25 -22.44
N VAL A 297 -1.00 -8.34 -22.23
CA VAL A 297 -1.94 -8.83 -23.25
C VAL A 297 -1.95 -7.89 -24.46
N ALA A 298 -1.97 -6.57 -24.24
CA ALA A 298 -1.92 -5.58 -25.32
C ALA A 298 -0.60 -5.65 -26.10
N ARG A 299 0.52 -5.79 -25.38
CA ARG A 299 1.86 -5.95 -25.95
C ARG A 299 1.98 -7.22 -26.78
N ALA A 300 1.56 -8.37 -26.24
CA ALA A 300 1.64 -9.66 -26.91
C ALA A 300 0.76 -9.72 -28.17
N ARG A 301 -0.43 -9.11 -28.13
CA ARG A 301 -1.35 -9.11 -29.26
C ARG A 301 -1.11 -7.99 -30.27
N GLY A 302 -0.30 -6.98 -29.93
CA GLY A 302 -0.09 -5.80 -30.78
C GLY A 302 -1.38 -5.02 -31.07
N ARG A 303 -2.36 -5.06 -30.16
CA ARG A 303 -3.65 -4.36 -30.33
C ARG A 303 -4.15 -3.79 -29.03
N ARG A 304 -5.02 -2.78 -29.13
CA ARG A 304 -5.68 -2.17 -27.97
C ARG A 304 -6.44 -3.23 -27.16
N VAL A 305 -6.37 -3.11 -25.84
CA VAL A 305 -7.15 -3.90 -24.89
C VAL A 305 -8.06 -2.95 -24.15
N SER A 306 -9.37 -3.20 -24.24
CA SER A 306 -10.39 -2.47 -23.49
C SER A 306 -10.97 -3.41 -22.45
N MET A 307 -11.11 -2.91 -21.24
CA MET A 307 -11.61 -3.65 -20.10
C MET A 307 -12.67 -2.76 -19.42
N PRO A 308 -13.94 -2.92 -19.79
CA PRO A 308 -15.02 -2.11 -19.25
C PRO A 308 -15.30 -2.42 -17.78
N ASP A 309 -14.97 -3.62 -17.31
CA ASP A 309 -15.07 -4.00 -15.92
C ASP A 309 -13.86 -4.84 -15.53
N VAL A 310 -13.02 -4.30 -14.66
CA VAL A 310 -11.82 -4.95 -14.11
C VAL A 310 -12.20 -6.16 -13.25
N ALA A 311 -13.31 -6.09 -12.50
CA ALA A 311 -13.72 -7.17 -11.60
C ALA A 311 -14.12 -8.43 -12.38
N ALA A 312 -14.75 -8.25 -13.54
CA ALA A 312 -15.18 -9.35 -14.43
C ALA A 312 -14.12 -9.78 -15.45
N ALA A 313 -12.94 -9.16 -15.47
CA ALA A 313 -11.95 -9.40 -16.51
C ALA A 313 -11.17 -10.71 -16.30
N GLU A 314 -11.41 -11.69 -17.17
CA GLU A 314 -10.67 -12.97 -17.21
C GLU A 314 -9.22 -12.83 -17.68
N LEU A 315 -8.90 -11.73 -18.39
CA LEU A 315 -7.55 -11.46 -18.91
C LEU A 315 -6.55 -11.10 -17.81
N LEU A 316 -7.02 -10.86 -16.58
CA LEU A 316 -6.19 -10.49 -15.44
C LEU A 316 -5.85 -11.68 -14.56
N SER A 317 -4.62 -11.71 -14.07
CA SER A 317 -4.25 -12.50 -12.90
C SER A 317 -5.02 -12.00 -11.67
N GLU A 318 -5.21 -12.86 -10.67
CA GLU A 318 -5.88 -12.47 -9.42
C GLU A 318 -5.13 -11.33 -8.70
N ASP A 319 -3.80 -11.36 -8.74
CA ASP A 319 -2.96 -10.30 -8.18
C ASP A 319 -3.12 -8.98 -8.95
N GLY A 320 -3.13 -9.04 -10.29
CA GLY A 320 -3.32 -7.86 -11.15
C GLY A 320 -4.70 -7.24 -10.97
N ARG A 321 -5.74 -8.07 -10.88
CA ARG A 321 -7.13 -7.65 -10.60
C ARG A 321 -7.22 -6.95 -9.26
N ARG A 322 -6.73 -7.56 -8.18
CA ARG A 322 -6.74 -6.95 -6.83
C ARG A 322 -5.99 -5.62 -6.81
N ALA A 323 -4.84 -5.55 -7.47
CA ALA A 323 -4.04 -4.33 -7.50
C ALA A 323 -4.69 -3.17 -8.28
N LEU A 324 -5.37 -3.45 -9.40
CA LEU A 324 -6.19 -2.46 -10.12
C LEU A 324 -7.41 -2.01 -9.30
N LEU A 325 -8.13 -2.94 -8.69
CA LEU A 325 -9.31 -2.60 -7.88
C LEU A 325 -8.93 -1.76 -6.65
N ALA A 326 -7.78 -2.04 -6.04
CA ALA A 326 -7.21 -1.28 -4.92
C ALA A 326 -6.65 0.09 -5.34
N SER A 327 -6.37 0.30 -6.64
CA SER A 327 -6.03 1.62 -7.17
C SER A 327 -7.24 2.49 -7.49
N GLY A 328 -8.45 1.94 -7.32
CA GLY A 328 -9.70 2.59 -7.64
C GLY A 328 -10.12 2.40 -9.10
N ALA A 329 -9.34 1.73 -9.93
CA ALA A 329 -9.70 1.46 -11.32
C ALA A 329 -10.80 0.38 -11.40
N ARG A 330 -11.90 0.68 -12.08
CA ARG A 330 -12.97 -0.26 -12.43
C ARG A 330 -13.10 -0.49 -13.93
N ALA A 331 -12.61 0.43 -14.75
CA ALA A 331 -12.45 0.25 -16.18
C ALA A 331 -11.08 0.76 -16.65
N LEU A 332 -10.55 0.19 -17.74
CA LEU A 332 -9.32 0.67 -18.36
C LEU A 332 -9.30 0.47 -19.88
N GLN A 333 -8.47 1.27 -20.54
CA GLN A 333 -8.09 1.05 -21.92
C GLN A 333 -6.57 1.19 -22.05
N CYS A 334 -5.95 0.15 -22.60
CA CYS A 334 -4.53 0.08 -22.88
C CYS A 334 -4.30 0.07 -24.40
N VAL A 335 -3.47 0.98 -24.89
CA VAL A 335 -3.14 1.14 -26.31
C VAL A 335 -1.63 0.92 -26.50
N PRO A 336 -1.21 -0.08 -27.30
CA PRO A 336 0.20 -0.29 -27.56
C PRO A 336 0.75 0.77 -28.52
N VAL A 337 1.95 1.25 -28.22
CA VAL A 337 2.76 2.13 -29.06
C VAL A 337 3.60 1.25 -29.96
N LEU A 338 3.16 1.08 -31.21
CA LEU A 338 3.81 0.18 -32.16
C LEU A 338 4.74 0.95 -33.09
N SER A 339 5.97 0.47 -33.22
CA SER A 339 6.88 0.91 -34.28
C SER A 339 6.33 0.56 -35.67
N SER A 340 6.90 1.16 -36.72
CA SER A 340 6.56 0.81 -38.10
C SER A 340 6.83 -0.66 -38.45
N ALA A 341 7.68 -1.35 -37.68
CA ALA A 341 7.96 -2.78 -37.83
C ALA A 341 6.99 -3.67 -37.03
N GLY A 342 5.98 -3.09 -36.37
CA GLY A 342 5.02 -3.83 -35.53
C GLY A 342 5.53 -4.18 -34.13
N CYS A 343 6.79 -3.89 -33.80
CA CYS A 343 7.32 -4.08 -32.45
C CYS A 343 6.72 -3.06 -31.48
N CYS A 344 6.29 -3.51 -30.30
CA CYS A 344 5.78 -2.65 -29.24
C CYS A 344 6.93 -1.91 -28.54
N ALA A 345 6.94 -0.58 -28.60
CA ALA A 345 7.92 0.30 -27.97
C ALA A 345 7.44 0.84 -26.61
N GLY A 346 6.14 0.73 -26.31
CA GLY A 346 5.54 1.23 -25.09
C GLY A 346 4.03 1.02 -25.06
N LEU A 347 3.39 1.45 -23.98
CA LEU A 347 1.96 1.30 -23.73
C LEU A 347 1.42 2.59 -23.11
N ILE A 348 0.25 3.01 -23.56
CA ILE A 348 -0.51 4.13 -23.00
C ILE A 348 -1.77 3.53 -22.37
N THR A 349 -1.91 3.68 -21.05
CA THR A 349 -3.08 3.16 -20.32
C THR A 349 -3.82 4.31 -19.65
N VAL A 350 -5.14 4.33 -19.81
CA VAL A 350 -6.07 5.22 -19.12
C VAL A 350 -7.07 4.40 -18.31
N HIS A 351 -7.48 4.91 -17.14
CA HIS A 351 -8.37 4.21 -16.21
C HIS A 351 -9.48 5.11 -15.68
N TRP A 352 -10.59 4.47 -15.32
CA TRP A 352 -11.79 5.11 -14.78
C TRP A 352 -12.29 4.37 -13.53
N PRO A 353 -12.86 5.10 -12.56
CA PRO A 353 -13.37 4.53 -11.33
C PRO A 353 -14.73 3.86 -11.46
N GLU A 354 -15.46 4.10 -12.55
CA GLU A 354 -16.73 3.45 -12.86
C GLU A 354 -16.55 2.24 -13.79
N ALA A 355 -17.27 1.15 -13.49
CA ALA A 355 -17.40 0.02 -14.40
C ALA A 355 -18.31 0.39 -15.59
N GLY A 356 -18.19 -0.35 -16.68
CA GLY A 356 -18.91 -0.13 -17.93
C GLY A 356 -18.31 0.95 -18.83
N HIS A 357 -17.33 1.73 -18.34
CA HIS A 357 -16.78 2.82 -19.13
C HIS A 357 -15.98 2.32 -20.34
N ARG A 358 -16.27 2.92 -21.50
CA ARG A 358 -15.60 2.64 -22.77
C ARG A 358 -15.40 3.95 -23.52
N PRO A 359 -14.17 4.25 -23.99
CA PRO A 359 -13.97 5.34 -24.93
C PRO A 359 -14.87 5.19 -26.15
N THR A 360 -15.46 6.30 -26.58
CA THR A 360 -16.22 6.38 -27.83
C THR A 360 -15.31 6.10 -29.03
N SER A 361 -15.87 5.75 -30.18
CA SER A 361 -15.08 5.49 -31.39
C SER A 361 -14.11 6.62 -31.75
N PRO A 362 -14.52 7.92 -31.70
CA PRO A 362 -13.59 9.03 -31.94
C PRO A 362 -12.46 9.13 -30.90
N GLN A 363 -12.76 8.87 -29.62
CA GLN A 363 -11.73 8.87 -28.57
C GLN A 363 -10.74 7.71 -28.74
N ALA A 364 -11.23 6.52 -29.10
CA ALA A 364 -10.39 5.37 -29.38
C ALA A 364 -9.50 5.58 -30.60
N GLU A 365 -10.00 6.24 -31.65
CA GLU A 365 -9.21 6.65 -32.82
C GLU A 365 -8.15 7.68 -32.46
N ALA A 366 -8.50 8.71 -31.70
CA ALA A 366 -7.57 9.73 -31.23
C ALA A 366 -6.46 9.16 -30.33
N LEU A 367 -6.79 8.21 -29.44
CA LEU A 367 -5.77 7.47 -28.66
C LEU A 367 -4.85 6.63 -29.57
N GLY A 368 -5.38 6.06 -30.65
CA GLY A 368 -4.59 5.37 -31.66
C GLY A 368 -3.63 6.30 -32.40
N LEU A 369 -4.09 7.49 -32.80
CA LEU A 369 -3.25 8.53 -33.40
C LEU A 369 -2.16 9.01 -32.44
N LEU A 370 -2.48 9.19 -31.16
CA LEU A 370 -1.50 9.55 -30.13
C LEU A 370 -0.43 8.47 -29.96
N ALA A 371 -0.82 7.19 -29.99
CA ALA A 371 0.13 6.09 -29.95
C ALA A 371 1.05 6.07 -31.19
N ALA A 372 0.52 6.35 -32.38
CA ALA A 372 1.30 6.45 -33.61
C ALA A 372 2.30 7.63 -33.58
N ASP A 373 1.86 8.81 -33.13
CA ASP A 373 2.72 9.97 -32.91
C ASP A 373 3.84 9.66 -31.91
N THR A 374 3.49 8.98 -30.81
CA THR A 374 4.45 8.57 -29.76
C THR A 374 5.50 7.62 -30.34
N ALA A 375 5.08 6.66 -31.17
CA ALA A 375 5.99 5.73 -31.83
C ALA A 375 6.95 6.43 -32.80
N ALA A 376 6.43 7.36 -33.62
CA ALA A 376 7.24 8.15 -34.54
C ALA A 376 8.26 9.01 -33.78
N TRP A 377 7.83 9.67 -32.71
CA TRP A 377 8.71 10.46 -31.85
C TRP A 377 9.78 9.59 -31.17
N LEU A 378 9.42 8.43 -30.59
CA LEU A 378 10.39 7.52 -29.96
C LEU A 378 11.43 7.01 -30.95
N ALA A 379 11.02 6.68 -32.18
CA ALA A 379 11.93 6.25 -33.24
C ALA A 379 12.92 7.36 -33.63
N TRP A 380 12.42 8.60 -33.77
CA TRP A 380 13.28 9.77 -34.03
C TRP A 380 14.22 10.06 -32.85
N TYR A 381 13.70 10.02 -31.62
CA TYR A 381 14.47 10.25 -30.40
C TYR A 381 15.62 9.25 -30.26
N HIS A 382 15.34 7.98 -30.54
CA HIS A 382 16.36 6.94 -30.56
C HIS A 382 17.42 7.25 -31.62
N ARG A 383 17.03 7.47 -32.88
CA ARG A 383 17.97 7.66 -34.00
C ARG A 383 18.74 8.98 -33.99
N THR A 384 18.28 9.95 -33.21
CA THR A 384 18.89 11.29 -33.12
C THR A 384 19.52 11.48 -31.75
N VAL A 385 18.72 11.70 -30.72
CA VAL A 385 19.19 12.09 -29.37
C VAL A 385 20.02 10.98 -28.72
N LEU A 386 19.55 9.72 -28.75
CA LEU A 386 20.29 8.63 -28.12
C LEU A 386 21.57 8.30 -28.88
N LEU A 387 21.53 8.26 -30.22
CA LEU A 387 22.75 7.99 -30.98
C LEU A 387 23.76 9.15 -30.92
N ASP A 388 23.32 10.41 -30.74
CA ASP A 388 24.20 11.55 -30.45
C ASP A 388 24.88 11.37 -29.07
N ALA A 389 24.13 10.93 -28.06
CA ALA A 389 24.65 10.65 -26.74
C ALA A 389 25.68 9.51 -26.76
N LEU A 390 25.39 8.42 -27.47
CA LEU A 390 26.34 7.32 -27.68
C LEU A 390 27.60 7.80 -28.40
N GLU A 391 27.48 8.58 -29.48
CA GLU A 391 28.62 9.14 -30.21
C GLU A 391 29.49 10.04 -29.31
N HIS A 392 28.88 10.82 -28.41
CA HIS A 392 29.62 11.59 -27.41
C HIS A 392 30.34 10.70 -26.40
N LEU A 393 29.67 9.65 -25.93
CA LEU A 393 30.24 8.67 -25.01
C LEU A 393 31.48 7.99 -25.61
N HIS A 394 31.39 7.55 -26.87
CA HIS A 394 32.53 6.97 -27.58
C HIS A 394 33.69 7.95 -27.68
N ARG A 395 33.45 9.20 -28.11
CA ARG A 395 34.51 10.23 -28.18
C ARG A 395 35.13 10.57 -26.82
N ARG A 396 34.44 10.34 -25.70
CA ARG A 396 34.98 10.55 -24.36
C ARG A 396 35.88 9.40 -23.91
N LEU A 397 35.56 8.17 -24.32
CA LEU A 397 36.29 6.96 -23.92
C LEU A 397 37.40 6.56 -24.90
N ALA A 398 37.28 6.92 -26.17
CA ALA A 398 38.29 6.67 -27.21
C ALA A 398 39.43 7.70 -27.23
N ARG A 399 39.35 8.75 -26.39
CA ARG A 399 40.48 9.68 -26.21
C ARG A 399 41.53 9.01 -25.31
N PRO A 400 42.81 9.01 -25.73
CA PRO A 400 43.90 8.39 -24.97
C PRO A 400 44.09 9.02 -23.59
#